data_AF-A0A947GNM8-F1
#
_entry.id   AF-A0A947GNM8-F1
#
_cell.length_a   1.000
_cell.length_b   1.000
_cell.length_c   1.000
_cell.angle_alpha   90.00
_cell.angle_beta   90.00
_cell.angle_gamma   90.00
#
_symmetry.space_group_name_H-M   'P 1'
#
loop_
_entity.id
_entity.type
_entity.pdbx_description
1 polymer ?
#
loop_
_entity_poly.entity_id
_entity_poly.type
_entity_poly.pdbx_seq_one_letter_code
_entity_poly.pdbx_strand_id
1 'polypeptide(L)'
;MPVRARPPVKRRLSEAARRRRFQSRVWRKLTDPAPEEIWRGAVFRFPARWPYEDTVDYLLTDQNGDFALVVATGYKAGIIKLVLPDEAYAPREGARAISRSWMISNWERWIYEECGARDVLVADGYPAPR
;
A
#
# COMPACT_ATOMS: atom_id res chain seq x y z
N MET A 1 -34.08 -35.15 -6.79
CA MET A 1 -32.77 -34.88 -6.15
C MET A 1 -31.87 -34.17 -7.16
N PRO A 2 -31.64 -32.85 -7.08
CA PRO A 2 -30.74 -32.17 -8.02
C PRO A 2 -29.30 -32.18 -7.48
N VAL A 3 -28.35 -32.58 -8.32
CA VAL A 3 -26.91 -32.57 -8.03
C VAL A 3 -26.42 -31.12 -8.08
N ARG A 4 -25.94 -30.60 -6.95
CA ARG A 4 -25.32 -29.27 -6.87
C ARG A 4 -24.01 -29.24 -7.67
N ALA A 5 -23.93 -28.36 -8.67
CA ALA A 5 -22.69 -28.04 -9.36
C ALA A 5 -21.72 -27.35 -8.37
N ARG A 6 -20.46 -27.82 -8.31
CA ARG A 6 -19.39 -27.16 -7.53
C ARG A 6 -19.02 -25.82 -8.21
N PRO A 7 -18.81 -24.74 -7.45
CA PRO A 7 -18.32 -23.48 -8.00
C PRO A 7 -16.86 -23.64 -8.48
N PRO A 8 -16.39 -22.82 -9.44
CA PRO A 8 -15.08 -23.01 -10.04
C PRO A 8 -13.97 -22.66 -9.05
N VAL A 9 -12.94 -23.50 -9.02
CA VAL A 9 -11.73 -23.32 -8.21
C VAL A 9 -11.05 -22.01 -8.60
N LYS A 10 -10.86 -21.10 -7.63
CA LYS A 10 -10.19 -19.81 -7.80
C LYS A 10 -8.84 -19.99 -8.51
N ARG A 11 -8.72 -19.44 -9.73
CA ARG A 11 -7.53 -19.53 -10.59
C ARG A 11 -6.32 -18.91 -9.86
N ARG A 12 -5.40 -19.74 -9.35
CA ARG A 12 -4.14 -19.26 -8.77
C ARG A 12 -3.30 -18.61 -9.88
N LEU A 13 -2.92 -17.35 -9.69
CA LEU A 13 -2.00 -16.66 -10.60
C LEU A 13 -0.65 -17.39 -10.59
N SER A 14 -0.06 -17.57 -11.78
CA SER A 14 1.25 -18.21 -11.95
C SER A 14 2.34 -17.41 -11.23
N GLU A 15 3.42 -18.08 -10.82
CA GLU A 15 4.52 -17.46 -10.09
C GLU A 15 5.20 -16.32 -10.89
N ALA A 16 5.25 -16.43 -12.22
CA ALA A 16 5.69 -15.36 -13.12
C ALA A 16 4.75 -14.13 -13.12
N ALA A 17 3.43 -14.35 -13.03
CA ALA A 17 2.45 -13.28 -12.88
C ALA A 17 2.50 -12.62 -11.49
N ARG A 18 2.88 -13.39 -10.45
CA ARG A 18 3.20 -12.85 -9.11
C ARG A 18 4.48 -12.02 -9.17
N ARG A 19 5.56 -12.52 -9.80
CA ARG A 19 6.83 -11.78 -9.94
C ARG A 19 6.67 -10.48 -10.74
N ARG A 20 5.86 -10.48 -11.81
CA ARG A 20 5.51 -9.24 -12.56
C ARG A 20 4.66 -8.25 -11.76
N ARG A 21 3.91 -8.69 -10.74
CA ARG A 21 3.08 -7.83 -9.88
C ARG A 21 3.83 -7.19 -8.71
N PHE A 22 5.03 -7.68 -8.37
CA PHE A 22 5.76 -7.30 -7.15
C PHE A 22 7.18 -6.77 -7.41
N GLN A 23 7.57 -6.59 -8.67
CA GLN A 23 8.92 -6.12 -9.03
C GLN A 23 8.91 -4.91 -9.96
N SER A 24 7.83 -4.12 -9.98
CA SER A 24 7.86 -2.89 -10.77
C SER A 24 8.62 -1.82 -9.97
N ARG A 25 9.80 -1.44 -10.47
CA ARG A 25 10.59 -0.27 -10.02
C ARG A 25 9.89 1.06 -10.34
N VAL A 26 8.59 1.03 -10.59
CA VAL A 26 7.84 2.11 -11.21
C VAL A 26 7.07 2.83 -10.13
N TRP A 27 7.59 3.99 -9.77
CA TRP A 27 6.82 4.97 -9.02
C TRP A 27 5.69 5.49 -9.90
N ARG A 28 4.48 5.50 -9.36
CA ARG A 28 3.29 6.09 -9.99
C ARG A 28 2.61 7.02 -9.00
N LYS A 29 1.83 8.01 -9.47
CA LYS A 29 1.06 8.82 -8.52
C LYS A 29 -0.02 7.94 -7.88
N LEU A 30 -0.29 8.17 -6.60
CA LEU A 30 -1.36 7.49 -5.88
C LEU A 30 -2.73 7.70 -6.58
N THR A 31 -2.90 8.86 -7.19
CA THR A 31 -4.11 9.28 -7.91
C THR A 31 -4.19 8.77 -9.36
N ASP A 32 -3.09 8.27 -9.94
CA ASP A 32 -3.11 7.71 -11.29
C ASP A 32 -4.01 6.47 -11.36
N PRO A 33 -4.61 6.16 -12.53
CA PRO A 33 -5.39 4.94 -12.73
C PRO A 33 -4.61 3.68 -12.34
N ALA A 34 -5.18 2.90 -11.41
CA ALA A 34 -4.53 1.77 -10.77
C ALA A 34 -5.56 0.77 -10.20
N PRO A 35 -5.15 -0.45 -9.80
CA PRO A 35 -6.00 -1.32 -8.98
C PRO A 35 -6.42 -0.65 -7.67
N GLU A 36 -7.54 -1.10 -7.11
CA GLU A 36 -8.05 -0.61 -5.83
C GLU A 36 -7.18 -1.09 -4.66
N GLU A 37 -6.58 -2.27 -4.76
CA GLU A 37 -5.77 -2.84 -3.68
C GLU A 37 -4.32 -2.35 -3.72
N ILE A 38 -3.86 -1.79 -2.59
CA ILE A 38 -2.44 -1.52 -2.32
C ILE A 38 -1.95 -2.59 -1.34
N TRP A 39 -1.07 -3.46 -1.81
CA TRP A 39 -0.61 -4.62 -1.05
C TRP A 39 0.44 -4.23 0.00
N ARG A 40 0.48 -4.97 1.12
CA ARG A 40 1.56 -4.85 2.10
C ARG A 40 2.93 -4.89 1.42
N GLY A 41 3.88 -4.15 1.97
CA GLY A 41 5.21 -3.95 1.37
C GLY A 41 5.27 -2.76 0.41
N ALA A 42 4.13 -2.21 -0.02
CA ALA A 42 4.10 -0.99 -0.82
C ALA A 42 4.74 0.18 -0.07
N VAL A 43 5.36 1.07 -0.84
CA VAL A 43 6.06 2.27 -0.34
C VAL A 43 5.37 3.50 -0.89
N PHE A 44 5.10 4.46 -0.02
CA PHE A 44 4.57 5.77 -0.35
C PHE A 44 5.68 6.81 -0.21
N ARG A 45 6.02 7.49 -1.29
CA ARG A 45 7.01 8.56 -1.31
C ARG A 45 6.32 9.89 -1.51
N PHE A 46 6.61 10.87 -0.67
CA PHE A 46 5.96 12.17 -0.76
C PHE A 46 6.84 13.29 -0.19
N PRO A 47 6.63 14.54 -0.65
CA PRO A 47 7.26 15.71 -0.05
C PRO A 47 6.88 15.85 1.43
N ALA A 48 7.87 16.07 2.28
CA ALA A 48 7.66 16.32 3.69
C ALA A 48 8.45 17.55 4.13
N ARG A 49 8.29 17.94 5.39
CA ARG A 49 9.03 19.01 6.02
C ARG A 49 9.38 18.64 7.46
N TRP A 50 10.13 19.52 8.11
CA TRP A 50 10.63 19.33 9.48
C TRP A 50 9.54 18.74 10.40
N PRO A 51 9.82 17.66 11.14
CA PRO A 51 11.13 17.07 11.44
C PRO A 51 11.62 16.01 10.45
N TYR A 52 10.97 15.85 9.30
CA TYR A 52 11.43 14.99 8.20
C TYR A 52 12.33 15.76 7.24
N GLU A 53 12.98 15.02 6.34
CA GLU A 53 13.62 15.53 5.13
C GLU A 53 12.59 16.03 4.11
N ASP A 54 13.05 16.71 3.05
CA ASP A 54 12.21 17.23 1.96
C ASP A 54 11.39 16.14 1.25
N THR A 55 11.79 14.89 1.38
CA THR A 55 11.07 13.72 0.87
C THR A 55 11.25 12.56 1.80
N VAL A 56 10.14 11.89 2.13
CA VAL A 56 10.13 10.72 3.01
C VAL A 56 9.39 9.57 2.34
N ASP A 57 9.81 8.35 2.65
CA ASP A 57 9.11 7.13 2.31
C ASP A 57 8.41 6.56 3.54
N TYR A 58 7.12 6.23 3.42
CA TYR A 58 6.39 5.40 4.36
C TYR A 58 6.17 4.00 3.77
N LEU A 59 6.49 2.97 4.55
CA LEU A 59 6.28 1.56 4.22
C LEU A 59 4.96 1.06 4.79
N LEU A 60 4.14 0.43 3.95
CA LEU A 60 2.95 -0.30 4.39
C LEU A 60 3.36 -1.65 4.99
N THR A 61 3.12 -1.82 6.28
CA THR A 61 3.44 -3.04 7.02
C THR A 61 2.18 -3.81 7.39
N ASP A 62 2.34 -5.11 7.51
CA ASP A 62 1.35 -6.07 7.99
C ASP A 62 1.79 -6.53 9.39
N GLN A 63 1.01 -6.17 10.40
CA GLN A 63 1.23 -6.44 11.81
C GLN A 63 0.27 -7.54 12.28
N ASN A 64 0.36 -8.74 11.70
CA ASN A 64 -0.45 -9.92 12.05
C ASN A 64 -1.96 -9.79 11.85
N GLY A 65 -2.40 -8.85 11.02
CA GLY A 65 -3.82 -8.58 10.84
C GLY A 65 -3.99 -7.13 10.46
N ASP A 66 -3.33 -6.28 11.26
CA ASP A 66 -3.43 -4.85 11.16
C ASP A 66 -2.45 -4.26 10.16
N PHE A 67 -2.86 -3.17 9.50
CA PHE A 67 -1.98 -2.43 8.61
C PHE A 67 -1.44 -1.19 9.29
N ALA A 68 -0.15 -0.94 9.15
CA ALA A 68 0.47 0.26 9.69
C ALA A 68 1.45 0.88 8.69
N LEU A 69 1.52 2.20 8.71
CA LEU A 69 2.55 2.96 8.00
C LEU A 69 3.76 3.15 8.92
N VAL A 70 4.92 2.71 8.46
CA VAL A 70 6.19 2.89 9.15
C VAL A 70 7.05 3.86 8.36
N VAL A 71 7.69 4.81 9.02
CA VAL A 71 8.67 5.68 8.36
C VAL A 71 9.86 4.84 7.93
N ALA A 72 10.14 4.79 6.62
CA ALA A 72 11.13 3.90 6.05
C ALA A 72 12.50 4.57 5.84
N THR A 73 12.54 5.90 5.72
CA THR A 73 13.76 6.66 5.41
C THR A 73 13.99 7.79 6.39
N GLY A 74 15.25 8.23 6.48
CA GLY A 74 15.61 9.48 7.16
C GLY A 74 15.65 9.39 8.68
N TYR A 75 15.67 10.54 9.33
CA TYR A 75 15.86 10.71 10.77
C TYR A 75 14.82 10.00 11.63
N LYS A 76 13.59 9.85 11.11
CA LYS A 76 12.47 9.23 11.80
C LYS A 76 12.26 7.75 11.41
N ALA A 77 13.19 7.15 10.66
CA ALA A 77 13.07 5.77 10.20
C ALA A 77 12.84 4.77 11.35
N GLY A 78 11.97 3.80 11.12
CA GLY A 78 11.59 2.76 12.10
C GLY A 78 10.41 3.15 13.00
N ILE A 79 9.93 4.39 12.96
CA ILE A 79 8.76 4.82 13.73
C ILE A 79 7.47 4.36 13.05
N ILE A 80 6.56 3.72 13.80
CA ILE A 80 5.17 3.51 13.37
C ILE A 80 4.48 4.86 13.38
N LYS A 81 4.14 5.37 12.19
CA LYS A 81 3.47 6.65 12.01
C LYS A 81 1.98 6.56 12.33
N LEU A 82 1.34 5.50 11.85
CA LEU A 82 -0.10 5.31 11.95
C LEU A 82 -0.43 3.83 11.82
N VAL A 83 -1.23 3.31 12.75
CA VAL A 83 -2.00 2.08 12.53
C VAL A 83 -3.28 2.48 11.82
N LEU A 84 -3.53 1.90 10.65
CA LEU A 84 -4.66 2.23 9.80
C LEU A 84 -5.96 1.68 10.41
N PRO A 85 -7.07 2.42 10.34
CA PRO A 85 -8.37 1.91 10.78
C PRO A 85 -8.90 0.86 9.80
N ASP A 86 -9.84 0.02 10.24
CA ASP A 86 -10.44 -1.05 9.44
C ASP A 86 -11.07 -0.57 8.12
N GLU A 87 -11.62 0.65 8.11
CA GLU A 87 -12.18 1.28 6.90
C GLU A 87 -11.15 1.56 5.81
N ALA A 88 -9.86 1.58 6.16
CA ALA A 88 -8.78 1.67 5.19
C ALA A 88 -8.50 0.34 4.49
N TYR A 89 -9.05 -0.78 4.98
CA TYR A 89 -8.69 -2.10 4.47
C TYR A 89 -9.36 -2.34 3.12
N ALA A 90 -8.69 -3.10 2.24
CA ALA A 90 -9.30 -3.43 0.96
C ALA A 90 -10.58 -4.26 1.19
N PRO A 91 -11.68 -3.98 0.47
CA PRO A 91 -12.97 -4.65 0.68
C PRO A 91 -12.95 -6.15 0.34
N ARG A 92 -11.87 -6.62 -0.28
CA ARG A 92 -11.69 -8.01 -0.67
C ARG A 92 -11.27 -8.86 0.52
N GLU A 93 -12.15 -9.77 0.93
CA GLU A 93 -11.89 -10.73 2.00
C GLU A 93 -10.57 -11.51 1.79
N GLY A 94 -9.77 -11.58 2.85
CA GLY A 94 -8.47 -12.26 2.86
C GLY A 94 -7.35 -11.55 2.09
N ALA A 95 -7.59 -10.34 1.54
CA ALA A 95 -6.52 -9.54 0.96
C ALA A 95 -5.58 -9.03 2.06
N ARG A 96 -4.26 -9.09 1.80
CA ARG A 96 -3.26 -8.41 2.64
C ARG A 96 -2.95 -7.03 2.07
N ALA A 97 -3.99 -6.20 1.96
CA ALA A 97 -3.96 -4.95 1.22
C ALA A 97 -4.95 -3.92 1.80
N ILE A 98 -4.68 -2.65 1.50
CA ILE A 98 -5.52 -1.50 1.85
C ILE A 98 -6.22 -0.91 0.61
N SER A 99 -7.26 -0.12 0.84
CA SER A 99 -8.03 0.60 -0.18
C SER A 99 -7.27 1.82 -0.69
N ARG A 100 -6.96 1.86 -1.98
CA ARG A 100 -6.41 3.04 -2.66
C ARG A 100 -7.37 4.22 -2.55
N SER A 101 -8.67 3.98 -2.74
CA SER A 101 -9.68 5.04 -2.70
C SER A 101 -9.76 5.68 -1.31
N TRP A 102 -9.64 4.89 -0.25
CA TRP A 102 -9.55 5.41 1.12
C TRP A 102 -8.29 6.23 1.32
N MET A 103 -7.13 5.73 0.86
CA MET A 103 -5.86 6.44 0.96
C MET A 103 -5.90 7.80 0.26
N ILE A 104 -6.48 7.88 -0.94
CA ILE A 104 -6.63 9.15 -1.67
C ILE A 104 -7.50 10.13 -0.87
N SER A 105 -8.65 9.66 -0.36
CA SER A 105 -9.63 10.50 0.33
C SER A 105 -9.17 10.97 1.71
N ASN A 106 -8.27 10.22 2.35
CA ASN A 106 -7.89 10.43 3.75
C ASN A 106 -6.43 10.86 3.95
N TRP A 107 -5.65 10.99 2.88
CA TRP A 107 -4.22 11.26 2.99
C TRP A 107 -3.88 12.47 3.86
N GLU A 108 -4.41 13.65 3.50
CA GLU A 108 -4.14 14.90 4.22
C GLU A 108 -4.67 14.84 5.66
N ARG A 109 -5.83 14.22 5.86
CA ARG A 109 -6.48 14.17 7.17
C ARG A 109 -5.80 13.22 8.16
N TRP A 110 -5.34 12.07 7.70
CA TRP A 110 -4.91 10.97 8.58
C TRP A 110 -3.41 10.68 8.49
N ILE A 111 -2.80 10.88 7.33
CA ILE A 111 -1.44 10.41 7.06
C ILE A 111 -0.45 11.55 7.19
N TYR A 112 -0.65 12.62 6.42
CA TYR A 112 0.24 13.77 6.42
C TYR A 112 -0.47 15.04 5.90
N GLU A 113 -0.74 15.98 6.79
CA GLU A 113 -1.54 17.20 6.53
C GLU A 113 -0.91 18.18 5.53
N GLU A 114 0.40 18.07 5.35
CA GLU A 114 1.20 19.05 4.62
C GLU A 114 1.48 18.66 3.17
N CYS A 115 0.99 17.49 2.73
CA CYS A 115 1.12 16.97 1.36
C CYS A 115 -0.20 16.35 0.92
N GLY A 116 -0.70 16.73 -0.24
CA GLY A 116 -1.90 16.12 -0.81
C GLY A 116 -1.63 14.78 -1.49
N ALA A 117 -2.68 13.95 -1.61
CA ALA A 117 -2.60 12.63 -2.27
C ALA A 117 -2.08 12.71 -3.74
N ARG A 118 -2.23 13.87 -4.39
CA ARG A 118 -1.78 14.12 -5.77
C ARG A 118 -0.25 14.10 -5.92
N ASP A 119 0.47 14.41 -4.84
CA ASP A 119 1.92 14.55 -4.79
C ASP A 119 2.59 13.29 -4.20
N VAL A 120 1.78 12.28 -3.87
CA VAL A 120 2.23 10.99 -3.34
C VAL A 120 2.52 10.05 -4.49
N LEU A 121 3.70 9.47 -4.47
CA LEU A 121 4.10 8.36 -5.33
C LEU A 121 3.96 7.04 -4.58
N VAL A 122 3.61 5.98 -5.30
CA VAL A 122 3.49 4.62 -4.77
C VAL A 122 4.36 3.68 -5.59
N ALA A 123 5.06 2.77 -4.91
CA ALA A 123 5.74 1.62 -5.51
C ALA A 123 5.30 0.33 -4.80
N ASP A 124 5.38 -0.82 -5.48
CA ASP A 124 5.01 -2.12 -4.92
C ASP A 124 5.93 -2.57 -3.77
N GLY A 125 7.11 -1.95 -3.67
CA GLY A 125 8.10 -2.19 -2.62
C GLY A 125 9.48 -1.64 -2.99
N TYR A 126 10.42 -1.74 -2.05
CA TYR A 126 11.83 -1.47 -2.37
C TYR A 126 12.43 -2.54 -3.28
N PRO A 127 13.39 -2.18 -4.15
CA PRO A 127 14.14 -3.18 -4.87
C PRO A 127 14.88 -4.09 -3.88
N ALA A 128 14.96 -5.38 -4.19
CA ALA A 128 15.84 -6.28 -3.46
C ALA A 128 17.28 -5.73 -3.49
N PRO A 129 18.01 -5.76 -2.36
CA PRO A 129 19.43 -5.45 -2.33
C PRO A 129 20.17 -6.29 -3.38
N ARG A 130 21.19 -5.70 -4.00
CA ARG A 130 22.11 -6.40 -4.91
C ARG A 130 23.27 -6.98 -4.15
#